data_AF-A0A6A2Y9N2-F1
#
_entry.id   AF-A0A6A2Y9N2-F1
#
_cell.length_a   1.000
_cell.length_b   1.000
_cell.length_c   1.000
_cell.angle_alpha   90.00
_cell.angle_beta   90.00
_cell.angle_gamma   90.00
#
_symmetry.space_group_name_H-M   'P 1'
#
loop_
_entity.id
_entity.type
_entity.pdbx_description
1 polymer ?
#
loop_
_entity_poly.entity_id
_entity_poly.type
_entity_poly.pdbx_seq_one_letter_code
_entity_poly.pdbx_strand_id
1 'polypeptide(L)'
;MQVRNQSGEWISAPPIPGTFVCNIGDMLKILSNGLYDSTLHRVINTSPTYRLNYDAAVEPLEVFLQRSGGTRKFGKAVYGEHLVSKVKTNFVIDEA
;
A
#
# COMPACT_ATOMS: atom_id res chain seq x y z
N MET A 1 12.07 0.84 -10.37
CA MET A 1 11.15 1.21 -9.27
C MET A 1 11.71 2.44 -8.56
N GLN A 2 10.84 3.35 -8.12
CA GLN A 2 11.23 4.47 -7.25
C GLN A 2 10.29 4.57 -6.06
N VAL A 3 10.81 5.05 -4.93
CA VAL A 3 10.09 5.22 -3.66
C VAL A 3 10.26 6.65 -3.19
N ARG A 4 9.20 7.26 -2.63
CA ARG A 4 9.26 8.62 -2.11
C ARG A 4 9.61 8.60 -0.61
N ASN A 5 10.69 9.26 -0.21
CA ASN A 5 11.07 9.36 1.20
C ASN A 5 10.20 10.37 1.99
N GLN A 6 10.44 10.49 3.29
CA GLN A 6 9.71 11.42 4.17
C GLN A 6 9.96 12.90 3.83
N SER A 7 11.10 13.23 3.24
CA SER A 7 11.41 14.56 2.69
C SER A 7 10.66 14.85 1.38
N GLY A 8 9.92 13.87 0.84
CA GLY A 8 9.18 13.99 -0.40
C GLY A 8 10.00 13.74 -1.66
N GLU A 9 11.24 13.27 -1.55
CA GLU A 9 12.17 13.03 -2.65
C GLU A 9 12.01 11.61 -3.21
N TRP A 10 12.13 11.47 -4.53
CA TRP A 10 12.09 10.17 -5.20
C TRP A 10 13.47 9.52 -5.20
N ILE A 11 13.58 8.34 -4.59
CA ILE A 11 14.79 7.54 -4.50
C ILE A 11 14.65 6.31 -5.40
N SER A 12 15.72 5.99 -6.14
CA SER A 12 15.80 4.77 -6.96
C SER A 12 16.03 3.53 -6.09
N ALA A 13 15.26 2.47 -6.34
CA ALA A 13 15.50 1.14 -5.77
C ALA A 13 16.02 0.22 -6.88
N PRO A 14 17.35 0.14 -7.09
CA PRO A 14 17.92 -0.71 -8.13
C PRO A 14 17.71 -2.19 -7.79
N PRO A 15 17.43 -3.04 -8.80
CA PRO A 15 17.27 -4.47 -8.57
C PRO A 15 18.59 -5.10 -8.10
N ILE A 16 18.53 -5.93 -7.06
CA ILE A 16 19.66 -6.72 -6.58
C ILE A 16 19.35 -8.20 -6.86
N PRO A 17 20.19 -8.92 -7.62
CA PRO A 17 19.97 -10.33 -7.92
C PRO A 17 19.77 -11.19 -6.66
N GLY A 18 18.80 -12.10 -6.71
CA GLY A 18 18.49 -13.00 -5.59
C GLY A 18 17.73 -12.35 -4.42
N THR A 19 17.21 -11.13 -4.60
CA THR A 19 16.48 -10.41 -3.55
C THR A 19 15.05 -10.06 -3.97
N PHE A 20 14.23 -9.76 -2.97
CA PHE A 20 12.89 -9.18 -3.15
C PHE A 20 12.85 -7.78 -2.56
N VAL A 21 12.15 -6.88 -3.25
CA VAL A 21 11.72 -5.61 -2.66
C VAL A 21 10.34 -5.85 -2.04
N CYS A 22 10.23 -5.64 -0.73
CA CYS A 22 8.96 -5.71 -0.02
C CYS A 22 8.50 -4.30 0.35
N ASN A 23 7.31 -3.93 -0.10
CA ASN A 23 6.66 -2.68 0.28
C ASN A 23 5.34 -2.94 1.01
N ILE A 24 4.99 -2.02 1.90
CA ILE A 24 3.74 -2.04 2.64
C ILE A 24 2.70 -1.22 1.87
N GLY A 25 1.49 -1.75 1.76
CA GLY A 25 0.35 -1.05 1.17
C GLY A 25 -0.66 -0.58 2.22
N ASP A 26 -1.68 0.14 1.77
CA ASP A 26 -2.68 0.78 2.62
C ASP A 26 -3.42 -0.21 3.56
N MET A 27 -3.65 -1.45 3.12
CA MET A 27 -4.30 -2.47 3.97
C MET A 27 -3.49 -2.76 5.23
N LEU A 28 -2.17 -2.91 5.13
CA LEU A 28 -1.33 -3.17 6.29
C LEU A 28 -1.13 -1.90 7.14
N LYS A 29 -1.24 -0.70 6.55
CA LYS A 29 -1.37 0.55 7.30
C LYS A 29 -2.64 0.57 8.17
N ILE A 30 -3.79 0.18 7.60
CA ILE A 30 -5.06 0.07 8.33
C ILE A 30 -4.96 -1.00 9.42
N LEU A 31 -4.51 -2.21 9.07
CA LEU A 31 -4.33 -3.34 9.99
C LEU A 31 -3.46 -2.96 11.19
N SER A 32 -2.39 -2.19 10.95
CA SER A 32 -1.43 -1.74 11.96
C SER A 32 -1.85 -0.45 12.70
N ASN A 33 -3.08 0.02 12.49
CA ASN A 33 -3.58 1.29 13.02
C ASN A 33 -2.65 2.50 12.73
N GLY A 34 -1.93 2.45 11.61
CA GLY A 34 -0.98 3.48 11.18
C GLY A 34 0.41 3.39 11.81
N LEU A 35 0.75 2.29 12.49
CA LEU A 35 2.13 2.06 12.92
C LEU A 35 3.07 1.88 11.72
N TYR A 36 2.59 1.21 10.67
CA TYR A 36 3.31 1.08 9.40
C TYR A 36 2.70 2.01 8.37
N ASP A 37 3.54 2.75 7.67
CA ASP A 37 3.10 3.66 6.63
C ASP A 37 3.17 3.03 5.24
N SER A 38 2.23 3.45 4.38
CA SER A 38 2.15 3.03 2.98
C SER A 38 2.94 4.02 2.15
N THR A 39 4.21 3.70 1.90
CA THR A 39 5.12 4.59 1.19
C THR A 39 4.76 4.68 -0.29
N LEU A 40 4.66 5.91 -0.81
CA LEU A 40 4.44 6.13 -2.24
C LEU A 40 5.59 5.52 -3.05
N HIS A 41 5.21 4.73 -4.05
CA HIS A 41 6.14 4.10 -4.98
C HIS A 41 5.54 4.13 -6.38
N ARG A 42 6.41 4.12 -7.39
CA ARG A 42 6.01 4.01 -8.80
C ARG A 42 6.81 2.93 -9.51
N VAL A 43 6.10 2.19 -10.35
CA VAL A 43 6.61 1.07 -11.14
C VAL A 43 5.85 1.00 -12.45
N ILE A 44 6.51 0.49 -13.49
CA ILE A 44 5.84 0.12 -14.74
C ILE A 44 5.44 -1.35 -14.58
N ASN A 45 4.13 -1.61 -14.55
CA ASN A 45 3.63 -2.98 -14.56
C ASN A 45 3.57 -3.47 -16.01
N THR A 46 4.33 -4.52 -16.34
CA THR A 46 4.35 -5.13 -17.67
C THR A 46 3.52 -6.41 -17.75
N SER A 47 2.91 -6.86 -16.65
CA SER A 47 2.05 -8.05 -16.62
C SER A 47 0.61 -7.71 -17.00
N PRO A 48 -0.03 -8.48 -17.91
CA PRO A 48 -1.44 -8.32 -18.24
C PRO A 48 -2.39 -8.95 -17.22
N THR A 49 -1.88 -9.67 -16.22
CA THR A 49 -2.70 -10.43 -15.25
C THR A 49 -2.51 -9.94 -13.82
N TYR A 50 -3.59 -9.99 -13.06
CA TYR A 50 -3.64 -9.71 -11.62
C TYR A 50 -4.38 -10.83 -10.88
N ARG A 51 -3.98 -11.12 -9.64
CA ARG A 51 -4.72 -11.97 -8.70
C ARG A 51 -5.07 -11.15 -7.48
N LEU A 52 -6.35 -11.11 -7.13
CA LEU A 52 -6.89 -10.24 -6.09
C LEU A 52 -7.89 -11.05 -5.25
N ASN A 53 -7.97 -10.77 -3.96
CA ASN A 53 -9.12 -11.16 -3.14
C ASN A 53 -9.98 -9.91 -2.91
N TYR A 54 -11.01 -9.73 -3.72
CA TYR A 54 -11.80 -8.50 -3.77
C TYR A 54 -12.53 -8.23 -2.44
N ASP A 55 -13.09 -9.26 -1.82
CA ASP A 55 -13.94 -9.13 -0.62
C ASP A 55 -13.15 -9.13 0.70
N ALA A 56 -11.81 -9.15 0.63
CA ALA A 56 -10.96 -9.15 1.81
C ALA A 56 -11.21 -7.89 2.65
N ALA A 57 -11.78 -8.07 3.84
CA ALA A 57 -12.01 -7.00 4.78
C ALA A 57 -10.84 -6.88 5.77
N VAL A 58 -10.39 -5.66 6.01
CA VAL A 58 -9.26 -5.33 6.88
C VAL A 58 -9.66 -4.23 7.85
N GLU A 59 -9.31 -4.40 9.12
CA GLU A 59 -9.50 -3.40 10.16
C GLU A 59 -8.33 -3.42 11.15
N PRO A 60 -8.12 -2.36 11.95
CA PRO A 60 -7.06 -2.36 12.96
C PRO A 60 -7.14 -3.56 13.91
N LEU A 61 -6.03 -4.28 14.06
CA LEU A 61 -5.96 -5.35 15.07
C LEU A 61 -5.86 -4.76 16.47
N GLU A 62 -6.45 -5.48 17.42
CA GLU A 62 -6.47 -5.09 18.84
C GLU A 62 -5.08 -4.81 19.41
N VAL A 63 -4.09 -5.65 19.07
CA VAL A 63 -2.68 -5.43 19.49
C VAL A 63 -2.14 -4.08 19.04
N PHE A 64 -2.56 -3.57 17.88
CA PHE A 64 -2.12 -2.26 17.39
C PHE A 64 -2.93 -1.12 17.98
N LEU A 65 -4.20 -1.34 18.33
CA LEU A 65 -4.99 -0.38 19.11
C LEU A 65 -4.36 -0.15 20.48
N GLN A 66 -3.99 -1.22 21.18
CA GLN A 66 -3.33 -1.17 22.48
C GLN A 66 -2.00 -0.42 22.41
N ARG A 67 -1.17 -0.71 21.39
CA ARG A 67 0.10 -0.01 21.17
C ARG A 67 -0.05 1.46 20.81
N SER A 68 -1.20 1.87 20.29
CA SER A 68 -1.51 3.28 19.99
C SER A 68 -2.30 3.99 21.09
N GLY A 69 -2.31 3.47 22.33
CA GLY A 69 -3.02 4.09 23.45
C GLY A 69 -4.54 3.88 23.42
N GLY A 70 -5.02 2.85 22.71
CA GLY A 70 -6.43 2.49 22.60
C GLY A 70 -7.23 3.27 21.55
N THR A 71 -6.67 4.32 20.95
CA THR A 71 -7.38 5.12 19.95
C THR A 71 -7.39 4.46 18.57
N ARG A 72 -8.58 4.19 18.03
CA ARG A 72 -8.75 3.73 16.65
C ARG A 72 -8.59 4.91 15.68
N LYS A 73 -7.61 4.82 14.77
CA LYS A 73 -7.34 5.85 13.74
C LYS A 73 -7.98 5.53 12.39
N PHE A 74 -8.23 4.26 12.12
CA PHE A 74 -8.79 3.79 10.84
C PHE A 74 -10.04 2.95 11.06
N GLY A 75 -11.01 3.07 10.14
CA GLY A 75 -12.16 2.19 10.06
C GLY A 75 -11.83 0.85 9.38
N LYS A 76 -12.85 -0.01 9.27
CA LYS A 76 -12.81 -1.21 8.42
C LYS A 76 -12.79 -0.80 6.95
N ALA A 77 -12.02 -1.50 6.13
CA ALA A 77 -11.96 -1.32 4.68
C ALA A 77 -12.13 -2.67 3.97
N VAL A 78 -12.76 -2.66 2.80
CA VAL A 78 -12.81 -3.81 1.89
C VAL A 78 -11.80 -3.56 0.77
N TYR A 79 -10.93 -4.54 0.50
CA TYR A 79 -9.80 -4.37 -0.42
C TYR A 79 -10.24 -3.98 -1.83
N GLY A 80 -11.27 -4.63 -2.36
CA GLY A 80 -11.78 -4.38 -3.71
C GLY A 80 -12.28 -2.94 -3.91
N GLU A 81 -13.07 -2.43 -2.96
CA GLU A 81 -13.56 -1.05 -2.98
C GLU A 81 -12.41 -0.04 -2.92
N HIS A 82 -11.45 -0.29 -2.02
CA HIS A 82 -10.24 0.54 -1.90
C HIS A 82 -9.41 0.53 -3.18
N LEU A 83 -9.24 -0.65 -3.79
CA LEU A 83 -8.50 -0.81 -5.04
C LEU A 83 -9.15 -0.03 -6.18
N VAL A 84 -10.48 -0.14 -6.36
CA VAL A 84 -11.20 0.61 -7.40
C VAL A 84 -11.02 2.11 -7.22
N SER A 85 -11.10 2.61 -5.99
CA SER A 85 -10.84 4.02 -5.68
C SER A 85 -9.43 4.46 -6.08
N LYS A 86 -8.41 3.64 -5.78
CA LYS A 86 -7.01 3.90 -6.12
C LYS A 86 -6.74 3.84 -7.62
N VAL A 87 -7.32 2.89 -8.34
CA VAL A 87 -7.14 2.77 -9.79
C VAL A 87 -7.60 4.05 -10.49
N LYS A 88 -8.75 4.59 -10.07
CA LYS A 88 -9.33 5.81 -10.64
C LYS A 88 -8.54 7.09 -10.35
N THR A 89 -7.65 7.08 -9.36
CA THR A 89 -6.99 8.29 -8.84
C THR A 89 -5.49 8.31 -9.04
N ASN A 90 -4.84 7.14 -9.10
CA ASN A 90 -3.39 7.03 -9.02
C ASN A 90 -2.71 6.52 -10.30
N PHE A 91 -3.46 6.00 -11.26
CA PHE A 91 -2.90 5.51 -12.51
C PHE A 91 -3.18 6.51 -13.62
N VAL A 92 -2.11 6.88 -14.33
CA VAL A 92 -2.18 7.57 -15.61
C VAL A 92 -2.00 6.49 -16.67
N ILE A 93 -2.90 6.44 -17.65
CA ILE A 93 -2.68 5.62 -18.84
C ILE A 93 -1.70 6.41 -19.70
N ASP A 94 -0.49 5.88 -19.86
CA ASP A 94 0.44 6.40 -20.86
C ASP A 94 -0.12 6.01 -22.24
N GLU A 95 -0.55 7.00 -23.02
CA GLU A 95 -0.82 6.80 -24.45
C GLU A 95 0.55 6.69 -25.13
N ALA A 96 0.84 5.51 -25.68
CA ALA A 96 2.06 5.24 -26.45
C ALA A 96 2.02 5.91 -27.83
#